data_AF-X8CLL7-F1
#
_entry.id   AF-X8CLL7-F1
#
_cell.length_a   1.000
_cell.length_b   1.000
_cell.length_c   1.000
_cell.angle_alpha   90.00
_cell.angle_beta   90.00
_cell.angle_gamma   90.00
#
_symmetry.space_group_name_H-M   'P 1'
#
loop_
_entity.id
_entity.type
_entity.pdbx_description
1 polymer ?
#
loop_
_entity_poly.entity_id
_entity_poly.type
_entity_poly.pdbx_seq_one_letter_code
_entity_poly.pdbx_strand_id
1 'polypeptide(L)'
;MAYTSIGSLDEADQHGLGEAKLGNASGKYLLPNAKSIQAAAAGFASKTPANQAISLINGPATDGYPIVNYEYAIVNADQRDDATAQTLQAFLHWAITEGNGPSFLDKVHFQPLPAEVVTLSDAQIAKIGG
;
A
#
# COMPACT_ATOMS: atom_id res chain seq x y z
N MET A 1 17.16 -1.63 14.24
CA MET A 1 15.77 -1.56 14.71
C MET A 1 14.92 -2.15 13.59
N ALA A 2 14.47 -3.40 13.73
CA ALA A 2 13.77 -4.10 12.66
C ALA A 2 12.39 -3.47 12.46
N TYR A 3 12.20 -2.80 11.33
CA TYR A 3 10.87 -2.42 10.84
C TYR A 3 10.34 -3.65 10.10
N THR A 4 9.72 -4.59 10.82
CA THR A 4 9.12 -5.79 10.23
C THR A 4 7.86 -5.37 9.51
N SER A 5 7.89 -5.36 8.18
CA SER A 5 6.68 -5.25 7.38
C SER A 5 5.82 -6.50 7.59
N ILE A 6 4.54 -6.38 7.26
CA ILE A 6 3.57 -7.47 7.29
C ILE A 6 4.04 -8.72 6.52
N GLY A 7 4.93 -8.56 5.52
CA GLY A 7 5.55 -9.67 4.80
C GLY A 7 6.56 -10.49 5.60
N SER A 8 6.91 -10.10 6.83
CA SER A 8 7.76 -10.89 7.75
C SER A 8 6.97 -11.58 8.87
N LEU A 9 5.63 -11.49 8.84
CA LEU A 9 4.77 -12.10 9.86
C LEU A 9 4.86 -13.64 9.84
N ASP A 10 4.89 -14.24 8.65
CA ASP A 10 4.97 -15.70 8.52
C ASP A 10 6.28 -16.24 9.12
N GLU A 11 7.40 -15.56 8.90
CA GLU A 11 8.69 -15.92 9.50
C GLU A 11 8.67 -15.73 11.02
N ALA A 12 8.07 -14.64 11.51
CA ALA A 12 7.93 -14.39 12.94
C ALA A 12 7.11 -15.49 13.63
N ASP A 13 6.01 -15.92 13.01
CA ASP A 13 5.15 -17.02 13.47
C ASP A 13 5.90 -18.35 13.46
N GLN A 14 6.64 -18.66 12.39
CA GLN A 14 7.49 -19.86 12.30
C GLN A 14 8.56 -19.92 13.39
N HIS A 15 9.05 -18.76 13.84
CA HIS A 15 10.03 -18.64 14.91
C HIS A 15 9.41 -18.49 16.31
N GLY A 16 8.09 -18.55 16.43
CA GLY A 16 7.38 -18.47 17.72
C GLY A 16 7.49 -17.10 18.38
N LEU A 17 7.70 -16.04 17.60
CA LEU A 17 7.71 -14.68 18.09
C LEU A 17 6.26 -14.22 18.37
N GLY A 18 6.06 -13.50 19.47
CA GLY A 18 4.74 -12.96 19.81
C GLY A 18 4.38 -11.74 18.95
N GLU A 19 3.13 -11.68 18.50
CA GLU A 19 2.58 -10.53 17.78
C GLU A 19 1.80 -9.59 18.75
N ALA A 20 2.11 -8.30 18.70
CA ALA A 20 1.48 -7.30 19.57
C ALA A 20 0.25 -6.65 18.90
N LYS A 21 -0.79 -6.40 19.71
CA LYS A 21 -1.87 -5.48 19.31
C LYS A 21 -1.42 -4.04 19.53
N LEU A 22 -1.57 -3.20 18.51
CA LEU A 22 -1.20 -1.79 18.60
C LEU A 22 -2.44 -0.91 18.76
N GLY A 23 -2.34 0.10 19.64
CA GLY A 23 -3.38 1.08 19.90
C GLY A 23 -3.48 2.13 18.79
N ASN A 24 -4.69 2.38 18.29
CA ASN A 24 -4.96 3.48 17.36
C ASN A 24 -5.48 4.75 18.07
N ALA A 25 -5.66 5.83 17.30
CA ALA A 25 -6.12 7.13 17.79
C ALA A 25 -7.51 7.09 18.46
N SER A 26 -8.31 6.06 18.19
CA SER A 26 -9.62 5.83 18.82
C SER A 26 -9.54 4.99 20.11
N GLY A 27 -8.34 4.61 20.55
CA GLY A 27 -8.12 3.81 21.76
C GLY A 27 -8.38 2.31 21.57
N LYS A 28 -8.58 1.82 20.35
CA LYS A 28 -8.70 0.38 20.07
C LYS A 28 -7.33 -0.24 19.81
N TYR A 29 -7.14 -1.46 20.31
CA TYR A 29 -5.93 -2.25 20.11
C TYR A 29 -6.18 -3.35 19.08
N LEU A 30 -5.47 -3.30 17.95
CA LEU A 30 -5.74 -4.11 16.76
C LEU A 30 -4.49 -4.88 16.35
N LEU A 31 -4.66 -6.08 15.77
CA LEU A 31 -3.62 -6.81 15.04
C LEU A 31 -3.59 -6.35 13.58
N PRO A 32 -2.45 -6.40 12.87
CA PRO A 32 -2.31 -6.07 11.46
C PRO A 32 -2.91 -7.14 10.54
N ASN A 33 -4.23 -7.29 10.53
CA ASN A 33 -4.94 -8.18 9.61
C ASN A 33 -5.63 -7.42 8.48
N ALA A 34 -6.05 -8.15 7.43
CA ALA A 34 -6.71 -7.60 6.25
C ALA A 34 -7.82 -6.59 6.58
N LYS A 35 -8.74 -6.94 7.49
CA LYS A 35 -9.85 -6.07 7.88
C LYS A 35 -9.38 -4.74 8.50
N SER A 36 -8.42 -4.81 9.42
CA SER A 36 -7.90 -3.61 10.10
C SER A 36 -7.06 -2.72 9.19
N ILE A 37 -6.34 -3.31 8.23
CA ILE A 37 -5.52 -2.58 7.25
C ILE A 37 -6.43 -1.88 6.24
N GLN A 38 -7.44 -2.59 5.72
CA GLN A 38 -8.44 -2.00 4.82
C GLN A 38 -9.20 -0.85 5.48
N ALA A 39 -9.59 -1.01 6.75
CA ALA A 39 -10.25 0.05 7.51
C ALA A 39 -9.35 1.30 7.66
N ALA A 40 -8.05 1.11 7.93
CA ALA A 40 -7.11 2.22 8.00
C ALA A 40 -6.95 2.92 6.64
N ALA A 41 -6.72 2.16 5.57
CA ALA A 41 -6.56 2.70 4.22
C ALA A 41 -7.79 3.48 3.73
N ALA A 42 -9.00 2.96 3.99
CA ALA A 42 -10.25 3.64 3.66
C ALA A 42 -10.39 5.01 4.36
N GLY A 43 -9.83 5.17 5.57
CA GLY A 43 -9.82 6.43 6.32
C GLY A 43 -8.97 7.55 5.69
N PHE A 44 -8.12 7.20 4.71
CA PHE A 44 -7.23 8.13 4.01
C PHE A 44 -7.48 8.22 2.50
N ALA A 45 -8.20 7.28 1.89
CA ALA A 45 -8.40 7.21 0.44
C ALA A 45 -8.78 8.57 -0.17
N SER A 46 -9.84 9.20 0.36
CA SER A 46 -10.34 10.50 -0.10
C SER A 46 -9.48 11.72 0.28
N LYS A 47 -8.46 11.51 1.12
CA LYS A 47 -7.48 12.52 1.56
C LYS A 47 -6.13 12.37 0.86
N THR A 48 -5.97 11.35 0.02
CA THR A 48 -4.71 11.09 -0.68
C THR A 48 -4.44 12.24 -1.64
N PRO A 49 -3.30 12.95 -1.51
CA PRO A 49 -2.98 14.06 -2.39
C PRO A 49 -2.66 13.56 -3.80
N ALA A 50 -2.72 14.46 -4.78
CA ALA A 50 -2.48 14.09 -6.19
C ALA A 50 -1.09 13.45 -6.42
N ASN A 51 -0.06 13.89 -5.68
CA ASN A 51 1.29 13.31 -5.74
C ASN A 51 1.45 12.04 -4.87
N GLN A 52 0.38 11.59 -4.21
CA GLN A 52 0.31 10.43 -3.33
C GLN A 52 1.26 10.43 -2.13
N ALA A 53 2.00 11.51 -1.89
CA ALA A 53 2.90 11.63 -0.75
C ALA A 53 2.10 11.91 0.54
N ILE A 54 1.72 10.85 1.25
CA ILE A 54 0.92 10.92 2.48
C ILE A 54 1.39 9.90 3.51
N SER A 55 1.29 10.25 4.79
CA SER A 55 1.41 9.32 5.90
C SER A 55 0.03 8.78 6.27
N LEU A 56 -0.08 7.46 6.41
CA LEU A 56 -1.29 6.78 6.87
C LEU A 56 -1.17 6.33 8.34
N ILE A 57 -0.12 6.77 9.04
CA ILE A 57 0.15 6.37 10.42
C ILE A 57 -0.88 7.00 11.36
N ASN A 58 -1.36 6.17 12.29
CA ASN A 58 -2.30 6.50 13.36
C ASN A 58 -3.55 7.26 12.86
N GLY A 59 -4.15 6.74 11.79
CA GLY A 59 -5.34 7.33 11.16
C GLY A 59 -6.59 7.38 12.04
N PRO A 60 -7.64 8.09 11.56
CA PRO A 60 -8.84 8.35 12.34
C PRO A 60 -9.84 7.17 12.34
N ALA A 61 -9.57 6.10 11.60
CA ALA A 61 -10.48 4.97 11.47
C ALA A 61 -10.54 4.16 12.77
N THR A 62 -11.73 4.06 13.37
CA THR A 62 -11.95 3.37 14.64
C THR A 62 -11.43 1.93 14.65
N ASP A 63 -11.62 1.20 13.55
CA ASP A 63 -11.17 -0.19 13.39
C ASP A 63 -9.89 -0.31 12.55
N GLY A 64 -9.19 0.82 12.32
CA GLY A 64 -7.97 0.89 11.52
C GLY A 64 -6.72 0.56 12.32
N TYR A 65 -5.86 -0.32 11.79
CA TYR A 65 -4.54 -0.59 12.36
C TYR A 65 -3.66 0.67 12.28
N PRO A 66 -2.91 1.02 13.35
CA PRO A 66 -2.23 2.32 13.43
C PRO A 66 -0.96 2.43 12.58
N ILE A 67 -0.43 1.35 12.03
CA ILE A 67 0.79 1.38 11.20
C ILE A 67 0.49 0.75 9.84
N VAL A 68 0.10 1.58 8.88
CA VAL A 68 -0.08 1.20 7.48
C VAL A 68 0.63 2.20 6.57
N ASN A 69 1.02 1.77 5.38
CA ASN A 69 1.64 2.60 4.35
C ASN A 69 1.13 2.21 2.97
N TYR A 70 1.30 3.11 2.00
CA TYR A 70 1.37 2.71 0.60
C TYR A 70 2.77 2.20 0.30
N GLU A 71 2.86 1.20 -0.57
CA GLU A 71 4.11 0.83 -1.22
C GLU A 71 4.30 1.70 -2.46
N TYR A 72 5.51 2.23 -2.63
CA TYR A 72 5.78 3.21 -3.69
C TYR A 72 6.78 2.66 -4.71
N ALA A 73 6.44 2.81 -5.99
CA ALA A 73 7.41 2.76 -7.07
C ALA A 73 7.95 4.18 -7.31
N ILE A 74 9.25 4.40 -7.06
CA ILE A 74 9.90 5.68 -7.33
C ILE A 74 10.43 5.67 -8.76
N VAL A 75 9.87 6.52 -9.62
CA VAL A 75 10.10 6.50 -11.07
C VAL A 75 10.29 7.94 -11.57
N ASN A 76 11.24 8.13 -12.50
CA ASN A 76 11.38 9.41 -13.20
C ASN A 76 10.35 9.50 -14.34
N ALA A 77 9.73 10.67 -14.52
CA ALA A 77 8.82 10.91 -15.63
C ALA A 77 9.53 10.81 -16.99
N ASP A 78 10.81 11.19 -17.08
CA ASP A 78 11.57 11.16 -18.33
C ASP A 78 12.39 9.85 -18.42
N GLN A 79 12.05 9.02 -19.39
CA GLN A 79 12.75 7.78 -19.71
C GLN A 79 13.68 7.98 -20.91
N ARG A 80 14.53 6.98 -21.18
CA ARG A 80 15.54 7.06 -22.24
C ARG A 80 14.93 7.15 -23.65
N ASP A 81 13.79 6.49 -23.85
CA ASP A 81 13.11 6.39 -25.13
C ASP A 81 11.63 6.03 -24.92
N ASP A 82 10.80 6.31 -25.94
CA ASP A 82 9.35 6.05 -25.90
C ASP A 82 9.02 4.58 -25.62
N ALA A 83 9.81 3.64 -26.15
CA ALA A 83 9.57 2.21 -25.95
C ALA A 83 9.73 1.81 -24.47
N THR A 84 10.74 2.36 -23.79
CA THR A 84 10.96 2.19 -22.36
C THR A 84 9.82 2.82 -21.56
N ALA A 85 9.43 4.05 -21.90
CA ALA A 85 8.31 4.74 -21.26
C ALA A 85 7.01 3.94 -21.37
N GLN A 86 6.67 3.45 -22.56
CA GLN A 86 5.45 2.70 -22.81
C GLN A 86 5.42 1.36 -22.07
N THR A 87 6.56 0.65 -22.04
CA THR A 87 6.70 -0.61 -21.31
C THR A 87 6.55 -0.40 -19.80
N LEU A 88 7.15 0.67 -19.28
CA LEU A 88 7.07 1.04 -17.88
C LEU A 88 5.65 1.45 -17.47
N GLN A 89 4.96 2.24 -18.31
CA GLN A 89 3.55 2.55 -18.10
C GLN A 89 2.70 1.28 -18.03
N ALA A 90 2.86 0.37 -19.00
CA ALA A 90 2.10 -0.87 -19.06
C ALA A 90 2.33 -1.75 -17.81
N PHE A 91 3.58 -1.87 -17.37
CA PHE A 91 3.92 -2.65 -16.18
C PHE A 91 3.32 -2.05 -14.90
N LEU A 92 3.47 -0.74 -14.69
CA LEU A 92 2.94 -0.08 -13.49
C LEU A 92 1.41 -0.12 -13.46
N HIS A 93 0.76 0.09 -14.61
CA HIS A 93 -0.70 -0.03 -14.73
C HIS A 93 -1.16 -1.45 -14.41
N TRP A 94 -0.50 -2.47 -14.96
CA TRP A 94 -0.77 -3.87 -14.62
C TRP A 94 -0.62 -4.14 -13.12
N ALA A 95 0.44 -3.62 -12.50
CA ALA A 95 0.73 -3.85 -11.07
C ALA A 95 -0.37 -3.29 -10.16
N ILE A 96 -0.96 -2.14 -10.48
CA ILE A 96 -2.04 -1.53 -9.69
C ILE A 96 -3.44 -2.03 -10.05
N THR A 97 -3.56 -2.85 -11.10
CA THR A 97 -4.83 -3.46 -11.54
C THR A 97 -4.81 -4.97 -11.33
N GLU A 98 -4.36 -5.75 -12.31
CA GLU A 98 -4.30 -7.22 -12.24
C GLU A 98 -3.36 -7.71 -11.12
N GLY A 99 -2.18 -7.08 -11.01
CA GLY A 99 -1.18 -7.39 -9.97
C GLY A 99 -1.64 -7.01 -8.56
N ASN A 100 -2.66 -6.15 -8.45
CA ASN A 100 -3.27 -5.72 -7.18
C ASN A 100 -4.36 -6.71 -6.70
N GLY A 101 -4.48 -7.87 -7.36
CA GLY A 101 -5.41 -8.93 -7.01
C GLY A 101 -4.95 -9.84 -5.87
N PRO A 102 -5.89 -10.55 -5.22
CA PRO A 102 -5.61 -11.40 -4.05
C PRO A 102 -4.65 -12.56 -4.35
N SER A 103 -4.60 -13.05 -5.60
CA SER A 103 -3.66 -14.11 -6.03
C SER A 103 -2.18 -13.74 -5.85
N PHE A 104 -1.88 -12.44 -5.79
CA PHE A 104 -0.54 -11.90 -5.54
C PHE A 104 -0.44 -11.35 -4.12
N LEU A 105 -1.38 -10.49 -3.72
CA LEU A 105 -1.26 -9.71 -2.47
C LEU A 105 -1.42 -10.54 -1.20
N ASP A 106 -2.33 -11.53 -1.20
CA ASP A 106 -2.61 -12.32 0.01
C ASP A 106 -1.39 -13.13 0.47
N LYS A 107 -0.50 -13.50 -0.48
CA LYS A 107 0.75 -14.24 -0.19
C LYS A 107 1.75 -13.45 0.63
N VAL A 108 1.63 -12.13 0.64
CA VAL A 108 2.50 -11.20 1.37
C VAL A 108 1.67 -10.32 2.30
N HIS A 109 0.43 -10.73 2.57
CA HIS A 109 -0.51 -10.08 3.48
C HIS A 109 -0.82 -8.61 3.12
N PHE A 110 -0.60 -8.22 1.86
CA PHE A 110 -0.91 -6.88 1.36
C PHE A 110 -2.39 -6.73 1.07
N GLN A 111 -2.85 -5.47 1.03
CA GLN A 111 -4.24 -5.15 0.70
C GLN A 111 -4.31 -4.35 -0.60
N PRO A 112 -5.34 -4.57 -1.42
CA PRO A 112 -5.50 -3.84 -2.67
C PRO A 112 -5.65 -2.34 -2.42
N LEU A 113 -5.08 -1.53 -3.32
CA LEU A 113 -5.33 -0.09 -3.32
C LEU A 113 -6.84 0.23 -3.43
N PRO A 114 -7.36 1.21 -2.66
CA PRO A 114 -8.70 1.74 -2.89
C PRO A 114 -8.86 2.30 -4.31
N ALA A 115 -10.04 2.19 -4.91
CA ALA A 115 -10.29 2.58 -6.31
C ALA A 115 -9.91 4.05 -6.62
N GLU A 116 -10.16 4.97 -5.68
CA GLU A 116 -9.76 6.38 -5.79
C GLU A 116 -8.23 6.52 -5.90
N VAL A 117 -7.48 5.71 -5.18
CA VAL A 117 -6.01 5.73 -5.19
C VAL A 117 -5.47 5.10 -6.46
N VAL A 118 -6.09 4.03 -6.97
CA VAL A 118 -5.77 3.47 -8.30
C VAL A 118 -5.90 4.54 -9.38
N THR A 119 -6.98 5.33 -9.35
CA THR A 119 -7.21 6.44 -10.29
C THR A 119 -6.12 7.51 -10.19
N LEU A 120 -5.69 7.86 -8.97
CA LEU A 120 -4.55 8.77 -8.77
C LEU A 120 -3.24 8.17 -9.31
N SER A 121 -3.03 6.87 -9.15
CA SER A 121 -1.82 6.18 -9.61
C SER A 121 -1.75 6.18 -11.14
N ASP A 122 -2.87 5.87 -11.83
CA ASP A 122 -2.95 5.98 -13.28
C ASP A 122 -2.62 7.38 -13.79
N ALA A 123 -3.09 8.42 -13.09
CA ALA A 123 -2.77 9.80 -13.43
C ALA A 123 -1.27 10.15 -13.26
N GLN A 124 -0.54 9.47 -12.38
CA GLN A 124 0.92 9.61 -12.28
C GLN A 124 1.64 8.79 -13.36
N ILE A 125 1.20 7.56 -13.61
CA ILE A 125 1.76 6.66 -14.62
C ILE A 125 1.69 7.30 -16.01
N ALA A 126 0.56 7.95 -16.34
CA ALA A 126 0.37 8.64 -17.62
C ALA A 126 1.35 9.79 -17.89
N LYS A 127 2.11 10.25 -16.88
CA LYS A 127 3.13 11.30 -17.05
C LYS A 127 4.49 10.77 -17.51
N ILE A 128 4.68 9.45 -17.55
CA ILE A 128 5.96 8.84 -17.94
C ILE A 128 6.12 8.96 -19.46
N GLY A 129 7.10 9.71 -19.93
CA GLY A 129 7.43 9.92 -21.35
C GLY A 129 8.87 9.51 -21.67
N GLY A 130 9.21 9.46 -22.96
CA GLY A 130 10.56 9.22 -23.47
C GLY A 130 11.15 10.42 -24.20
#